data_AF-A0A3M1RF50-F1
#
_entry.id   AF-A0A3M1RF50-F1
#
_cell.length_a   1.000
_cell.length_b   1.000
_cell.length_c   1.000
_cell.angle_alpha   90.00
_cell.angle_beta   90.00
_cell.angle_gamma   90.00
#
_symmetry.space_group_name_H-M   'P 1'
#
loop_
_entity.id
_entity.type
_entity.pdbx_description
1 polymer ?
#
loop_
_entity_poly.entity_id
_entity_poly.type
_entity_poly.pdbx_seq_one_letter_code
_entity_poly.pdbx_strand_id
1 'polypeptide(L)' 'MPEIVFVLRQNRADVVEALRMKAALERQGIRPYGIIMVNGEERSIPPEFVEQIMGLETVGFIDRSNTH' A
#
# COMPACT_ATOMS: atom_id res chain seq x y z
N MET A 1 8.54 -14.18 -13.60
CA MET A 1 8.22 -14.49 -12.20
C MET A 1 7.05 -13.62 -11.80
N PRO A 2 6.08 -14.11 -10.99
CA PRO A 2 5.03 -13.27 -10.46
C PRO A 2 5.61 -12.27 -9.44
N GLU A 3 5.27 -11.00 -9.59
CA GLU A 3 5.61 -9.93 -8.63
C GLU A 3 4.38 -9.60 -7.77
N ILE A 4 4.59 -9.38 -6.47
CA ILE A 4 3.52 -8.99 -5.55
C ILE A 4 3.54 -7.49 -5.36
N VAL A 5 2.39 -6.86 -5.55
CA VAL A 5 2.18 -5.44 -5.28
C VAL A 5 1.05 -5.31 -4.26
N PHE A 6 1.23 -4.43 -3.27
CA PHE A 6 0.16 -4.11 -2.34
C PHE A 6 -0.79 -3.10 -2.95
N VAL A 7 -2.10 -3.33 -2.84
CA VAL A 7 -3.10 -2.32 -3.15
C VAL A 7 -3.79 -1.95 -1.83
N LEU A 8 -3.66 -0.70 -1.39
CA LEU A 8 -4.27 -0.27 -0.13
C LEU A 8 -4.79 1.18 -0.20
N ARG A 9 -5.78 1.49 0.62
CA ARG A 9 -6.21 2.86 0.86
C ARG A 9 -5.31 3.47 1.91
N GLN A 10 -5.18 4.79 1.87
CA GLN A 10 -4.35 5.56 2.78
C GLN A 10 -5.04 5.79 4.14
N ASN A 11 -5.56 4.74 4.77
CA ASN A 11 -6.14 4.81 6.11
C ASN A 11 -5.34 3.91 7.08
N ARG A 12 -5.46 4.18 8.38
CA ARG A 12 -4.69 3.46 9.41
C ARG A 12 -4.96 1.95 9.41
N ALA A 13 -6.20 1.53 9.20
CA ALA A 13 -6.58 0.12 9.28
C ALA A 13 -5.89 -0.67 8.16
N ASP A 14 -6.00 -0.18 6.92
CA ASP A 14 -5.43 -0.80 5.73
C ASP A 14 -3.90 -0.82 5.79
N VAL A 15 -3.25 0.26 6.25
CA VAL A 15 -1.79 0.31 6.41
C VAL A 15 -1.30 -0.72 7.44
N VAL A 16 -1.99 -0.84 8.58
CA VAL A 16 -1.62 -1.83 9.62
C VAL A 16 -1.81 -3.26 9.13
N GLU A 17 -2.87 -3.52 8.37
CA GLU A 17 -3.11 -4.83 7.76
C GLU A 17 -2.03 -5.16 6.72
N ALA A 18 -1.68 -4.20 5.86
CA ALA A 18 -0.63 -4.36 4.86
C ALA A 18 0.73 -4.66 5.51
N LEU A 19 1.08 -4.00 6.63
CA LEU A 19 2.29 -4.31 7.40
C LEU A 19 2.32 -5.75 7.91
N ARG A 20 1.20 -6.24 8.44
CA ARG A 20 1.09 -7.63 8.93
C ARG A 20 1.28 -8.63 7.78
N MET A 21 0.68 -8.36 6.64
CA MET A 21 0.82 -9.19 5.45
C MET A 21 2.24 -9.14 4.88
N LYS A 22 2.88 -7.96 4.85
CA LYS A 22 4.29 -7.81 4.44
C LYS A 22 5.20 -8.68 5.32
N ALA A 23 5.05 -8.60 6.65
CA ALA A 23 5.83 -9.43 7.57
C ALA A 23 5.60 -10.93 7.37
N ALA A 24 4.37 -11.35 7.01
CA ALA A 24 4.08 -12.74 6.70
C ALA A 24 4.74 -13.21 5.39
N LEU A 25 4.74 -12.37 4.34
CA LEU A 25 5.40 -12.64 3.06
C LEU A 25 6.92 -12.72 3.22
N GLU A 26 7.51 -11.80 3.98
CA GLU A 26 8.96 -11.78 4.23
C GLU A 26 9.44 -13.05 4.95
N ARG A 27 8.64 -13.61 5.86
CA ARG A 27 8.93 -14.91 6.51
C ARG A 27 8.95 -16.08 5.53
N GLN A 28 8.27 -15.96 4.40
CA GLN A 28 8.27 -16.95 3.31
C GLN A 28 9.35 -16.65 2.26
N GLY A 29 10.20 -15.65 2.48
CA GLY A 29 11.23 -15.22 1.52
C GLY A 29 10.68 -14.42 0.35
N ILE A 30 9.41 -13.99 0.41
CA ILE A 30 8.77 -13.22 -0.65
C ILE A 30 8.94 -11.73 -0.32
N ARG A 31 9.53 -10.98 -1.25
CA ARG A 31 9.66 -9.53 -1.15
C ARG A 31 8.65 -8.85 -2.07
N PRO A 32 7.71 -8.06 -1.53
CA PRO A 32 6.82 -7.25 -2.33
C PRO A 32 7.62 -6.25 -3.18
N TYR A 33 7.15 -5.99 -4.39
CA TYR A 33 7.76 -5.04 -5.32
C TYR A 33 7.48 -3.58 -4.92
N GLY A 34 6.24 -3.28 -4.54
CA GLY A 34 5.83 -1.91 -4.22
C GLY A 34 4.37 -1.81 -3.77
N ILE A 35 3.89 -0.56 -3.74
CA ILE A 35 2.54 -0.21 -3.31
C ILE A 35 1.80 0.53 -4.43
N ILE A 36 0.53 0.22 -4.63
CA ILE A 36 -0.43 1.02 -5.36
C ILE A 36 -1.38 1.64 -4.35
N MET A 37 -1.44 2.98 -4.33
CA MET A 37 -2.29 3.71 -3.39
C MET A 37 -3.62 4.05 -4.04
N VAL A 38 -4.71 3.84 -3.30
CA VAL A 38 -6.05 4.23 -3.74
C VAL A 38 -6.42 5.54 -3.05
N ASN A 39 -6.47 6.62 -3.81
CA ASN A 39 -6.93 7.94 -3.35
C ASN A 39 -8.47 7.93 -3.34
N GLY A 40 -9.07 8.21 -2.19
CA GLY A 40 -10.53 8.23 -2.08
C GLY A 40 -11.12 8.84 -0.81
N GLU A 41 -10.31 9.40 0.09
CA GLU A 41 -10.81 9.95 1.38
C GLU A 41 -10.14 11.29 1.69
N GLU A 42 -10.91 12.26 2.21
CA GLU A 42 -10.44 13.60 2.63
C GLU A 42 -9.41 13.56 3.79
N ARG A 43 -9.35 12.44 4.53
CA ARG A 43 -8.42 12.23 5.66
C ARG A 43 -7.47 11.08 5.40
N SER A 44 -6.81 11.10 4.25
CA SER A 44 -5.78 10.13 3.92
C SER A 44 -4.47 10.41 4.67
N ILE A 45 -3.79 9.32 5.01
CA ILE A 45 -2.39 9.34 5.42
C ILE A 45 -1.56 9.74 4.19
N PRO A 46 -0.63 10.71 4.32
CA PRO A 46 0.22 11.11 3.21
C PRO A 46 0.96 9.92 2.58
N PRO A 47 1.03 9.83 1.24
CA PRO A 47 1.74 8.75 0.55
C PRO A 47 3.14 8.49 1.09
N GLU A 48 3.92 9.56 1.30
CA GLU A 48 5.31 9.49 1.72
C GLU A 48 5.43 8.84 3.11
N PHE A 49 4.44 9.04 3.96
CA PHE A 49 4.41 8.42 5.28
C PHE A 49 4.09 6.92 5.19
N VAL A 50 3.20 6.52 4.26
CA VAL A 50 2.90 5.11 4.02
C VAL A 50 4.14 4.39 3.44
N GLU A 51 4.85 5.01 2.49
CA GLU A 51 6.10 4.48 1.94
C GLU A 51 7.16 4.28 3.02
N GLN A 52 7.35 5.26 3.90
CA GLN A 52 8.29 5.18 5.02
C GLN A 52 7.94 4.05 5.99
N ILE A 53 6.67 3.93 6.36
CA ILE A 53 6.19 2.87 7.27
C ILE A 53 6.37 1.49 6.65
N MET A 54 6.00 1.34 5.38
CA MET A 54 6.04 0.07 4.69
C MET A 54 7.44 -0.32 4.24
N GLY A 55 8.34 0.66 4.06
CA GLY A 55 9.66 0.44 3.44
C GLY A 55 9.54 -0.03 1.99
N LEU A 56 8.54 0.46 1.26
CA LEU A 56 8.25 0.12 -0.13
C LEU A 56 7.91 1.40 -0.88
N GLU A 57 8.30 1.49 -2.15
CA GLU A 57 7.98 2.61 -3.02
C GLU A 57 6.56 2.51 -3.57
N THR A 58 5.91 3.66 -3.77
CA THR A 58 4.65 3.72 -4.52
C THR A 58 4.95 3.62 -6.00
N VAL A 59 4.37 2.60 -6.63
CA VAL A 59 4.53 2.33 -8.07
C VAL A 59 3.33 2.82 -8.89
N GLY A 60 2.26 3.27 -8.22
CA GLY A 60 1.10 3.86 -8.88
C GLY A 60 0.03 4.38 -7.92
N PHE A 61 -0.85 5.22 -8.47
CA PHE A 61 -2.01 5.76 -7.78
C PHE A 61 -3.29 5.42 -8.55
N ILE A 62 -4.34 5.05 -7.83
CA ILE A 62 -5.69 4.87 -8.35
C ILE A 62 -6.54 5.99 -7.77
N ASP A 63 -7.00 6.91 -8.62
CA ASP A 63 -7.91 7.98 -8.24
C ASP A 63 -9.38 7.52 -8.39
N ARG A 64 -10.14 7.53 -7.29
CA ARG A 64 -11.57 7.18 -7.29
C ARG A 64 -12.50 8.39 -7.41
N SER A 65 -11.98 9.57 -7.68
CA SER A 65 -12.78 10.82 -7.79
C SER A 65 -13.78 10.86 -8.98
N ASN A 66 -13.84 9.84 -9.85
CA ASN A 66 -14.58 9.86 -11.12
C ASN A 66 -15.80 8.92 -11.21
N THR A 67 -16.31 8.36 -10.11
CA THR A 67 -17.63 7.69 -10.12
C THR A 67 -18.68 8.61 -9.51
N HIS A 68 -19.20 9.52 -10.33
CA HIS A 68 -20.48 10.21 -10.12
C HIS A 68 -21.64 9.34 -10.63
#